data_AF-A0AAJ2AXZ8-F1
#
_entry.id   AF-A0AAJ2AXZ8-F1
#
_cell.length_a   1.000
_cell.length_b   1.000
_cell.length_c   1.000
_cell.angle_alpha   90.00
_cell.angle_beta   90.00
_cell.angle_gamma   90.00
#
_symmetry.space_group_name_H-M   'P 1'
#
loop_
_entity.id
_entity.type
_entity.pdbx_description
1 polymer ?
#
loop_
_entity_poly.entity_id
_entity_poly.type
_entity_poly.pdbx_seq_one_letter_code
_entity_poly.pdbx_strand_id
1 'polypeptide(L)'
;MEQEILSKMEAAISVMRRYIEQGHSLSCAYSGGKDSTCALVLMLEAIRRAGGTTITHHVQSADTSIENPVIANFLHSVLDELQLYIEASALPVAIHVTKPSLASQFVVSTIGRGTLVRTPANGVRDGRRTRACADYGARQV
;
A
#
# COMPACT_ATOMS: atom_id res chain seq x y z
N MET A 1 -20.50 -22.71 5.52
CA MET A 1 -19.69 -21.75 4.74
C MET A 1 -19.62 -20.40 5.44
N GLU A 2 -20.75 -19.75 5.71
CA GLU A 2 -20.78 -18.43 6.38
C GLU A 2 -20.13 -18.43 7.78
N GLN A 3 -20.47 -19.41 8.62
CA GLN A 3 -19.86 -19.58 9.95
C GLN A 3 -18.35 -19.80 9.92
N GLU A 4 -17.84 -20.43 8.86
CA GLU A 4 -16.41 -20.66 8.68
C GLU A 4 -15.68 -19.35 8.35
N ILE A 5 -16.28 -18.50 7.51
CA ILE A 5 -15.74 -17.19 7.15
C ILE A 5 -15.68 -16.29 8.39
N LEU A 6 -16.77 -16.21 9.16
CA LEU A 6 -16.81 -15.43 10.39
C LEU A 6 -15.76 -15.90 11.40
N SER A 7 -15.58 -17.21 11.55
CA SER A 7 -14.53 -17.79 12.41
C SER A 7 -13.12 -17.34 11.97
N LYS A 8 -12.83 -17.35 10.66
CA LYS A 8 -11.54 -16.86 10.12
C LYS A 8 -11.35 -15.36 10.34
N MET A 9 -12.41 -14.56 10.17
CA MET A 9 -12.36 -13.12 10.41
C MET A 9 -12.06 -12.81 11.88
N GLU A 10 -12.75 -13.47 12.80
CA GLU A 10 -12.53 -13.30 14.24
C GLU A 10 -11.13 -13.75 14.67
N ALA A 11 -10.62 -14.85 14.11
CA ALA A 11 -9.25 -15.29 14.36
C ALA A 11 -8.22 -14.23 13.92
N ALA A 12 -8.40 -13.64 12.72
CA ALA A 12 -7.50 -12.60 12.22
C ALA A 12 -7.56 -11.32 13.07
N ILE A 13 -8.77 -10.86 13.41
CA ILE A 13 -9.00 -9.69 14.26
C ILE A 13 -8.36 -9.87 15.64
N SER A 14 -8.54 -11.06 16.24
CA SER A 14 -7.98 -11.39 17.55
C SER A 14 -6.45 -11.29 17.57
N VAL A 15 -5.78 -11.79 16.53
CA VAL A 15 -4.31 -11.70 16.41
C VAL A 15 -3.85 -10.24 16.32
N MET A 16 -4.51 -9.43 15.49
CA MET A 16 -4.17 -8.02 15.35
C MET A 16 -4.38 -7.25 16.65
N ARG A 17 -5.52 -7.47 17.33
CA ARG A 17 -5.81 -6.86 18.64
C ARG A 17 -4.74 -7.18 19.67
N ARG A 18 -4.28 -8.43 19.73
CA ARG A 18 -3.21 -8.83 20.66
C ARG A 18 -1.93 -8.01 20.46
N TYR A 19 -1.55 -7.70 19.21
CA TYR A 19 -0.38 -6.85 18.96
C TYR A 19 -0.61 -5.40 19.40
N ILE A 20 -1.81 -4.87 19.23
CA ILE A 20 -2.18 -3.53 19.70
C ILE A 20 -2.11 -3.47 21.22
N GLU A 21 -2.67 -4.46 21.91
CA GLU A 21 -2.66 -4.58 23.38
C GLU A 21 -1.24 -4.72 23.94
N GLN A 22 -0.30 -5.26 23.16
CA GLN A 22 1.14 -5.32 23.47
C GLN A 22 1.88 -4.01 23.18
N GLY A 23 1.20 -2.99 22.65
CA GLY A 23 1.78 -1.69 22.37
C GLY A 23 2.41 -1.56 20.98
N HIS A 24 2.11 -2.47 20.04
CA HIS A 24 2.63 -2.39 18.67
C HIS A 24 1.70 -1.62 17.73
N SER A 25 2.30 -0.80 16.87
CA SER A 25 1.62 -0.21 15.72
C SER A 25 1.41 -1.26 14.63
N LEU A 26 0.34 -1.08 13.86
CA LEU A 26 0.02 -1.93 12.71
C LEU A 26 0.23 -1.11 11.44
N SER A 27 0.75 -1.73 10.40
CA SER A 27 0.92 -1.12 9.08
C SER A 27 0.30 -2.00 8.00
N CYS A 28 -0.58 -1.44 7.18
CA CYS A 28 -1.23 -2.12 6.06
C CYS A 28 -0.89 -1.45 4.74
N ALA A 29 -0.37 -2.24 3.80
CA ALA A 29 -0.19 -1.80 2.42
C ALA A 29 -1.49 -2.01 1.63
N TYR A 30 -2.02 -0.94 1.06
CA TYR A 30 -3.27 -0.91 0.31
C TYR A 30 -3.03 -0.65 -1.18
N SER A 31 -3.52 -1.55 -2.04
CA SER A 31 -3.36 -1.46 -3.50
C SER A 31 -4.67 -1.32 -4.27
N GLY A 32 -5.82 -1.26 -3.59
CA GLY A 32 -7.14 -1.32 -4.25
C GLY A 32 -7.61 -2.73 -4.61
N GLY A 33 -6.81 -3.76 -4.34
CA GLY A 33 -7.15 -5.16 -4.62
C GLY A 33 -7.96 -5.82 -3.50
N LYS A 34 -8.68 -6.91 -3.83
CA LYS A 34 -9.54 -7.66 -2.90
C LYS A 34 -8.85 -8.08 -1.60
N ASP A 35 -7.61 -8.56 -1.69
CA ASP A 35 -6.87 -9.11 -0.56
C ASP A 35 -6.42 -7.98 0.38
N SER A 36 -5.91 -6.88 -0.18
CA SER A 36 -5.55 -5.69 0.60
C SER A 36 -6.76 -4.99 1.21
N THR A 37 -7.90 -4.96 0.51
CA THR A 37 -9.15 -4.42 1.04
C THR A 37 -9.64 -5.24 2.22
N CYS A 38 -9.62 -6.58 2.11
CA CYS A 38 -9.98 -7.46 3.21
C CYS A 38 -9.07 -7.24 4.43
N ALA A 39 -7.75 -7.21 4.22
CA ALA A 39 -6.79 -6.97 5.30
C ALA A 39 -7.00 -5.60 5.98
N LEU A 40 -7.23 -4.54 5.19
CA LEU A 40 -7.51 -3.20 5.69
C LEU A 40 -8.77 -3.16 6.56
N VAL A 41 -9.89 -3.74 6.09
CA VAL A 41 -11.15 -3.76 6.85
C VAL A 41 -10.98 -4.50 8.18
N LEU A 42 -10.31 -5.66 8.17
CA LEU A 42 -10.05 -6.42 9.39
C LEU A 42 -9.12 -5.67 10.35
N MET A 43 -8.11 -4.95 9.84
CA MET A 43 -7.22 -4.11 10.66
C MET A 43 -7.97 -2.96 11.31
N LEU A 44 -8.81 -2.23 10.56
CA LEU A 44 -9.62 -1.13 11.10
C LEU A 44 -10.57 -1.63 12.19
N GLU A 45 -11.20 -2.77 11.97
CA GLU A 45 -12.09 -3.39 12.96
C GLU A 45 -11.32 -3.83 14.22
N ALA A 46 -10.10 -4.34 14.08
CA ALA A 46 -9.24 -4.67 15.22
C ALA A 46 -8.87 -3.41 16.03
N ILE A 47 -8.50 -2.32 15.37
CA ILE A 47 -8.17 -1.04 16.03
C ILE A 47 -9.40 -0.47 16.75
N ARG A 48 -10.55 -0.46 16.09
CA ARG A 48 -11.82 -0.01 16.66
C ARG A 48 -12.22 -0.82 17.89
N ARG A 49 -12.05 -2.15 17.86
CA ARG A 49 -12.35 -3.05 18.98
C ARG A 49 -11.34 -3.01 20.11
N ALA A 50 -10.07 -2.70 19.82
CA ALA A 50 -9.06 -2.54 20.86
C ALA A 50 -9.43 -1.36 21.78
N GLY A 51 -9.85 -0.23 21.19
CA GLY A 51 -10.30 0.95 21.92
C GLY A 51 -9.21 1.60 22.77
N GLY A 52 -9.28 2.93 23.00
CA GLY A 52 -8.40 3.63 23.95
C GLY A 52 -6.89 3.57 23.66
N THR A 53 -6.48 3.08 22.49
CA THR A 53 -5.08 3.09 22.05
C THR A 53 -4.66 4.49 21.63
N THR A 54 -3.51 4.95 22.12
CA THR A 54 -2.86 6.20 21.68
C THR A 54 -1.86 5.98 20.56
N ILE A 55 -1.63 4.72 20.18
CA ILE A 55 -0.65 4.34 19.16
C ILE A 55 -1.23 4.62 17.79
N THR A 56 -0.50 5.39 16.99
CA THR A 56 -0.87 5.62 15.59
C THR A 56 -0.56 4.39 14.75
N HIS A 57 -1.54 3.91 14.00
CA HIS A 57 -1.42 2.86 12.99
C HIS A 57 -1.30 3.47 11.58
N HIS A 58 -0.85 2.69 10.61
CA HIS A 58 -0.49 3.21 9.29
C HIS A 58 -1.16 2.45 8.15
N VAL A 59 -1.74 3.19 7.22
CA VAL A 59 -2.16 2.67 5.92
C VAL A 59 -1.25 3.29 4.88
N GLN A 60 -0.66 2.46 4.01
CA GLN A 60 0.31 2.88 3.03
C GLN A 60 -0.17 2.49 1.64
N SER A 61 -0.15 3.42 0.70
CA SER A 61 -0.41 3.14 -0.72
C SER A 61 0.68 3.73 -1.60
N ALA A 62 0.80 3.20 -2.81
CA ALA A 62 1.76 3.65 -3.81
C ALA A 62 1.02 4.02 -5.09
N ASP A 63 0.92 5.32 -5.37
CA ASP A 63 0.45 5.83 -6.65
C ASP A 63 1.66 5.90 -7.58
N THR A 64 1.73 4.91 -8.47
CA THR A 64 2.84 4.72 -9.41
C THR A 64 2.79 5.68 -10.60
N SER A 65 1.70 6.45 -10.75
CA SER A 65 1.39 7.31 -11.90
C SER A 65 1.40 6.60 -13.26
N ILE A 66 1.32 5.26 -13.31
CA ILE A 66 1.28 4.47 -14.56
C ILE A 66 -0.01 3.68 -14.73
N GLU A 67 -0.83 3.60 -13.69
CA GLU A 67 -2.09 2.88 -13.74
C GLU A 67 -3.09 3.55 -14.67
N ASN A 68 -4.08 2.77 -15.12
CA ASN A 68 -5.22 3.31 -15.85
C ASN A 68 -5.88 4.43 -15.02
N PRO A 69 -6.18 5.61 -15.60
CA PRO A 69 -6.84 6.71 -14.88
C PRO A 69 -8.09 6.30 -14.10
N VAL A 70 -8.88 5.36 -14.61
CA VAL A 70 -10.06 4.84 -13.91
C VAL A 70 -9.69 4.11 -12.61
N ILE A 71 -8.62 3.30 -12.66
CA ILE A 71 -8.13 2.56 -11.49
C ILE A 71 -7.44 3.50 -10.50
N ALA A 72 -6.66 4.45 -10.99
CA ALA A 72 -6.03 5.47 -10.17
C ALA A 72 -7.08 6.32 -9.43
N ASN A 73 -8.12 6.78 -10.14
CA ASN A 73 -9.22 7.53 -9.53
C ASN A 73 -9.97 6.70 -8.50
N PHE A 74 -10.25 5.43 -8.79
CA PHE A 74 -10.87 4.52 -7.82
C PHE A 74 -10.02 4.38 -6.54
N LEU A 75 -8.71 4.19 -6.67
CA LEU A 75 -7.80 4.13 -5.53
C LEU A 75 -7.88 5.40 -4.68
N HIS A 76 -7.81 6.58 -5.32
CA HIS A 76 -7.90 7.86 -4.61
C HIS A 76 -9.25 8.04 -3.92
N SER A 77 -10.37 7.70 -4.59
CA SER A 77 -11.70 7.78 -3.97
C SER A 77 -11.84 6.89 -2.75
N VAL A 78 -11.31 5.66 -2.77
CA VAL A 78 -11.34 4.78 -1.59
C VAL A 78 -10.47 5.31 -0.45
N LEU A 79 -9.32 5.90 -0.77
CA LEU A 79 -8.47 6.53 0.25
C LEU A 79 -9.14 7.76 0.88
N ASP A 80 -9.88 8.54 0.10
CA ASP A 80 -10.69 9.66 0.61
C ASP A 80 -11.83 9.17 1.52
N GLU A 81 -12.56 8.12 1.11
CA GLU A 81 -13.58 7.48 1.95
C GLU A 81 -12.99 6.92 3.26
N LEU A 82 -11.81 6.31 3.18
CA LEU A 82 -11.08 5.81 4.34
C LEU A 82 -10.68 6.95 5.28
N GLN A 83 -10.21 8.08 4.75
CA GLN A 83 -9.85 9.25 5.56
C GLN A 83 -11.08 9.79 6.32
N LEU A 84 -12.22 9.92 5.63
CA LEU A 84 -13.48 10.35 6.24
C LEU A 84 -13.93 9.38 7.34
N TYR A 85 -13.81 8.08 7.12
CA TYR A 85 -14.15 7.08 8.13
C TYR A 85 -13.26 7.17 9.37
N ILE A 86 -11.95 7.34 9.19
CA ILE A 86 -10.96 7.48 10.26
C ILE A 86 -11.28 8.72 11.12
N GLU A 87 -11.57 9.85 10.47
CA GLU A 87 -11.93 11.10 11.14
C GLU A 87 -13.24 10.98 11.90
N ALA A 88 -14.30 10.47 11.25
CA ALA A 88 -15.61 10.32 11.86
C ALA A 88 -15.60 9.35 13.06
N SER A 89 -14.74 8.33 13.02
CA SER A 89 -14.59 7.32 14.07
C SER A 89 -13.49 7.65 15.08
N ALA A 90 -12.80 8.80 14.94
CA ALA A 90 -11.65 9.21 15.73
C ALA A 90 -10.58 8.11 15.91
N LEU A 91 -10.31 7.34 14.87
CA LEU A 91 -9.34 6.24 14.92
C LEU A 91 -7.90 6.79 14.82
N PRO A 92 -6.93 6.27 15.60
CA PRO A 92 -5.54 6.71 15.52
C PRO A 92 -4.84 6.06 14.31
N VAL A 93 -5.25 6.43 13.10
CA VAL A 93 -4.73 5.87 11.84
C VAL A 93 -4.27 7.00 10.93
N ALA A 94 -3.08 6.86 10.35
CA ALA A 94 -2.55 7.80 9.35
C ALA A 94 -2.42 7.12 7.99
N ILE A 95 -2.95 7.76 6.96
CA ILE A 95 -2.83 7.32 5.56
C ILE A 95 -1.60 7.98 4.92
N HIS A 96 -0.80 7.18 4.22
CA HIS A 96 0.41 7.61 3.53
C HIS A 96 0.35 7.17 2.07
N VAL A 97 0.35 8.12 1.15
CA VAL A 97 0.40 7.84 -0.29
C VAL A 97 1.76 8.25 -0.82
N THR A 98 2.53 7.26 -1.26
CA THR A 98 3.82 7.50 -1.90
C THR A 98 3.62 7.75 -3.39
N LYS A 99 4.32 8.76 -3.92
CA LYS A 99 4.34 9.10 -5.34
C LYS A 99 5.79 9.21 -5.81
N PRO A 100 6.12 8.73 -7.02
CA PRO A 100 7.44 8.95 -7.58
C PRO A 100 7.68 10.44 -7.82
N SER A 101 8.94 10.87 -7.65
CA SER A 101 9.35 12.21 -8.09
C SER A 101 9.07 12.38 -9.58
N LEU A 102 8.87 13.62 -10.04
CA LEU A 102 8.66 13.91 -11.48
C LEU A 102 9.74 13.27 -12.35
N ALA A 103 11.00 13.33 -11.92
CA ALA A 103 12.15 12.72 -12.58
C ALA A 103 12.09 11.19 -12.69
N SER A 104 11.40 10.53 -11.75
CA SER A 104 11.24 9.08 -11.65
C SER A 104 9.92 8.58 -12.21
N GLN A 105 9.01 9.47 -12.62
CA GLN A 105 7.75 9.07 -13.26
C GLN A 105 8.04 8.35 -14.56
N PHE A 106 7.30 7.27 -14.82
CA PHE A 106 7.55 6.39 -15.96
C PHE A 106 7.57 7.12 -17.30
N VAL A 107 6.62 8.04 -17.54
CA VAL A 107 6.54 8.80 -18.80
C VAL A 107 7.77 9.71 -18.96
N VAL A 108 8.18 10.40 -17.89
CA VAL A 108 9.36 11.27 -17.89
C VAL A 108 10.64 10.46 -18.08
N SER A 109 10.79 9.36 -17.37
CA SER A 109 11.98 8.51 -17.46
C SER A 109 12.08 7.82 -18.81
N THR A 110 10.96 7.28 -19.32
CA THR A 110 10.95 6.47 -20.55
C THR A 110 10.97 7.34 -21.79
N ILE A 111 10.01 8.26 -21.92
CA ILE A 111 9.85 9.09 -23.11
C ILE A 111 10.78 10.31 -23.03
N GLY A 112 10.77 11.01 -21.89
CA GLY A 112 11.55 12.25 -21.73
C GLY A 112 13.07 12.02 -21.69
N ARG A 113 13.53 11.02 -20.94
CA ARG A 113 14.96 10.71 -20.77
C ARG A 113 15.47 9.56 -21.65
N GLY A 114 14.59 8.89 -22.39
CA GLY A 114 14.97 7.76 -23.25
C GLY A 114 15.36 6.49 -22.48
N THR A 115 14.88 6.31 -21.25
CA THR A 115 15.12 5.06 -20.51
C THR A 115 14.38 3.91 -21.18
N LEU A 116 15.10 2.86 -21.57
CA LEU A 116 14.46 1.70 -22.21
C LEU A 116 13.56 0.97 -21.22
N VAL A 117 12.30 0.73 -21.64
CA VAL A 117 11.38 -0.15 -20.92
C VAL A 117 12.00 -1.54 -20.83
N ARG A 118 11.93 -2.16 -19.66
CA ARG A 118 12.46 -3.51 -19.50
C ARG A 118 11.57 -4.52 -20.20
N THR A 119 12.17 -5.28 -21.10
CA THR A 119 11.62 -6.45 -21.77
C THR A 119 12.43 -7.68 -21.36
N PRO A 120 11.92 -8.90 -21.58
CA PRO A 120 12.71 -10.11 -21.37
C PRO A 120 14.05 -10.10 -22.13
N ALA A 121 14.12 -9.41 -23.28
CA ALA A 121 15.31 -9.33 -24.13
C ALA A 121 16.40 -8.39 -23.56
N ASN A 122 16.03 -7.29 -22.91
CA ASN A 122 17.00 -6.33 -22.33
C ASN A 122 17.12 -6.43 -20.78
N GLY A 123 16.35 -7.32 -20.16
CA GLY A 123 16.34 -7.56 -18.72
C GLY A 123 17.47 -8.44 -18.20
N VAL A 124 18.25 -9.05 -19.09
CA VAL A 124 19.32 -9.99 -18.77
C VAL A 124 20.64 -9.45 -19.29
N ARG A 125 21.63 -9.32 -18.40
CA ARG A 125 23.02 -8.99 -18.74
C ARG A 125 23.91 -10.06 -18.12
N ASP A 126 24.79 -10.67 -18.90
CA ASP A 126 25.69 -11.76 -18.48
C ASP A 126 24.97 -12.91 -17.74
N GLY A 127 23.82 -13.33 -18.27
CA GLY A 127 23.00 -14.41 -17.69
C GLY A 127 22.31 -14.07 -16.36
N ARG A 128 22.43 -12.83 -15.87
CA ARG A 128 21.79 -12.36 -14.63
C ARG A 128 20.72 -11.32 -14.93
N ARG A 129 19.58 -11.41 -14.23
CA ARG A 129 18.57 -10.36 -14.24
C ARG A 129 19.13 -9.11 -13.56
N THR A 130 19.26 -8.01 -14.29
CA THR A 130 19.68 -6.73 -13.72
C THR A 130 18.47 -6.07 -13.03
N ARG A 131 18.59 -5.74 -11.74
CA ARG A 131 17.49 -5.14 -10.97
C ARG A 131 17.41 -3.64 -11.25
N ALA A 132 16.22 -3.16 -11.61
CA ALA A 132 15.98 -1.76 -11.98
C ALA A 132 16.29 -0.75 -10.86
N CYS A 133 16.20 -1.15 -9.59
CA CYS A 133 16.37 -0.23 -8.46
C CYS A 133 17.83 0.01 -8.03
N ALA A 134 18.82 -0.70 -8.61
CA ALA A 134 20.21 -0.60 -8.15
C ALA A 134 21.02 0.53 -8.82
N ASP A 135 20.58 1.02 -9.99
CA ASP A 135 21.46 1.82 -10.87
C ASP A 135 21.10 3.31 -10.96
N TYR A 136 20.07 3.78 -10.25
CA TYR A 136 19.69 5.21 -10.27
C TYR A 136 20.76 6.16 -9.68
N GLY A 137 21.85 5.64 -9.10
CA GLY A 137 22.97 6.42 -8.56
C GLY A 137 24.26 6.40 -9.39
N ALA A 138 24.34 5.69 -10.52
CA ALA A 138 25.62 5.41 -11.18
C ALA A 138 25.90 6.21 -12.47
N ARG A 139 25.00 7.08 -12.92
CA ARG A 139 25.23 7.96 -14.08
C ARG A 139 24.68 9.37 -13.86
N GLN A 140 25.35 10.12 -13.00
CA GLN A 140 25.43 11.57 -13.07
C GLN A 140 26.91 11.97 -13.09
N VAL A 141 27.57 11.70 -14.22
CA VAL A 141 28.70 12.45 -14.82
C VAL A 141 28.95 11.88 -16.21
#